data_AF-A0A535P0V9-F1
#
_entry.id   AF-A0A535P0V9-F1
#
_cell.length_a   1.000
_cell.length_b   1.000
_cell.length_c   1.000
_cell.angle_alpha   90.00
_cell.angle_beta   90.00
_cell.angle_gamma   90.00
#
_symmetry.space_group_name_H-M   'P 1'
#
loop_
_entity.id
_entity.type
_entity.pdbx_description
1 polymer ?
#
loop_
_entity_poly.entity_id
_entity_poly.type
_entity_poly.pdbx_seq_one_letter_code
_entity_poly.pdbx_strand_id
1 'polypeptide(L)' 'FSDQPQGFAHLVPQYRNLVVLRTFSKWAGLAGLRIGYGLFPEWIAGYMRRAQCPFEVNVAGHIAAIATLNNL' A
#
# COMPACT_ATOMS: atom_id res chain seq x y z
N PHE A 1 13.73 3.45 16.07
CA PHE A 1 13.40 2.29 15.19
C PHE A 1 12.64 2.65 13.92
N SER A 2 12.55 3.94 13.53
CA SER A 2 12.53 4.34 12.12
C SER A 2 12.84 5.84 12.01
N ASP A 3 14.12 6.21 12.09
CA ASP A 3 14.63 7.57 11.80
C ASP A 3 14.82 7.81 10.29
N GLN A 4 14.15 7.01 9.45
CA GLN A 4 14.12 7.16 8.01
C GLN A 4 12.67 7.49 7.62
N PRO A 5 12.34 8.75 7.31
CA PRO A 5 11.01 9.11 6.79
C PRO A 5 10.76 8.49 5.40
N GLN A 6 11.82 8.05 4.73
CA GLN A 6 11.76 7.29 3.49
C GLN A 6 11.72 5.80 3.78
N GLY A 7 10.56 5.17 3.59
CA GLY A 7 10.44 3.72 3.73
C GLY A 7 11.33 2.95 2.74
N PHE A 8 11.45 1.63 2.94
CA PHE A 8 12.13 0.70 2.03
C PHE A 8 11.45 0.52 0.65
N ALA A 9 10.47 1.37 0.32
CA ALA A 9 9.75 1.39 -0.94
C ALA A 9 10.70 1.50 -2.16
N HIS A 10 11.76 2.30 -2.02
CA HIS A 10 12.76 2.52 -3.07
C HIS A 10 13.63 1.28 -3.38
N LEU A 11 13.63 0.29 -2.47
CA LEU A 11 14.40 -0.94 -2.64
C LEU A 11 13.64 -2.03 -3.40
N VAL A 12 12.32 -1.90 -3.53
CA VAL A 12 11.48 -2.86 -4.30
C VAL A 12 11.94 -3.03 -5.76
N PRO A 13 12.32 -1.99 -6.51
CA PRO A 13 12.89 -2.18 -7.84
C PRO A 13 14.31 -2.78 -7.83
N GLN A 14 15.05 -2.67 -6.73
CA GLN A 14 16.43 -3.18 -6.62
C GLN A 14 16.47 -4.66 -6.24
N TYR A 15 15.49 -5.14 -5.48
CA TYR A 15 15.43 -6.52 -4.99
C TYR A 15 14.21 -7.27 -5.53
N ARG A 16 14.46 -8.27 -6.37
CA ARG A 16 13.43 -9.12 -6.98
C ARG A 16 12.58 -9.92 -5.98
N ASN A 17 13.04 -10.08 -4.74
CA ASN A 17 12.39 -10.84 -3.67
C ASN A 17 11.83 -9.95 -2.55
N LEU A 18 11.88 -8.63 -2.69
CA LEU A 18 11.38 -7.70 -1.68
C LEU A 18 9.96 -7.24 -2.01
N VAL A 19 9.06 -7.42 -1.04
CA VAL A 19 7.70 -6.88 -1.08
C VAL A 19 7.51 -5.99 0.13
N VAL A 20 7.03 -4.77 -0.08
CA VAL A 20 6.78 -3.81 0.99
C VAL A 20 5.28 -3.58 1.12
N LEU A 21 4.72 -3.89 2.28
CA LEU A 21 3.31 -3.66 2.59
C LEU A 21 3.16 -2.47 3.54
N ARG A 22 2.17 -1.63 3.28
CA ARG A 22 1.80 -0.46 4.08
C ARG A 22 0.30 -0.47 4.35
N THR A 23 -0.09 0.00 5.52
CA THR A 23 -1.49 0.11 5.94
C THR A 23 -1.82 1.51 6.40
N PHE A 24 -3.03 1.96 6.06
CA PHE A 24 -3.58 3.23 6.55
C PHE A 24 -4.17 3.10 7.98
N SER A 25 -4.10 1.91 8.59
CA SER A 25 -4.73 1.66 9.90
C SER A 25 -4.13 2.47 11.05
N LYS A 26 -2.86 2.89 10.97
CA LYS A 26 -2.14 3.56 12.07
C LYS A 26 -2.03 5.07 11.91
N TRP A 27 -1.56 5.54 10.77
CA TRP A 27 -1.29 6.97 10.55
C TRP A 27 -2.53 7.77 10.13
N ALA A 28 -3.47 7.13 9.43
CA ALA A 28 -4.64 7.81 8.87
C ALA A 28 -5.91 7.60 9.71
N GLY A 29 -5.85 6.83 10.80
CA GLY A 29 -7.03 6.46 11.58
C GLY A 29 -8.06 5.60 10.82
N LEU A 30 -7.74 5.15 9.60
CA LEU A 30 -8.67 4.43 8.71
C LEU A 30 -8.74 2.92 8.99
N ALA A 31 -8.52 2.50 10.24
CA ALA A 31 -8.47 1.08 10.61
C ALA A 31 -9.77 0.33 10.27
N GLY A 32 -10.92 1.02 10.31
CA GLY A 32 -12.24 0.47 9.96
C GLY A 32 -12.49 0.31 8.45
N LEU A 33 -11.77 1.05 7.59
CA LEU A 33 -11.95 0.98 6.13
C LEU A 33 -11.10 -0.10 5.46
N ARG A 34 -10.21 -0.75 6.24
CA ARG A 34 -9.36 -1.88 5.82
C ARG A 34 -8.52 -1.62 4.56
N ILE A 35 -7.97 -0.41 4.44
CA ILE A 35 -7.17 -0.02 3.29
C ILE A 35 -5.68 -0.22 3.56
N GLY A 36 -5.00 -0.80 2.58
CA GLY A 36 -3.55 -0.88 2.52
C GLY A 36 -3.08 -0.84 1.07
N TYR A 37 -1.77 -0.66 0.90
CA TYR A 37 -1.12 -0.78 -0.40
C TYR A 37 0.15 -1.61 -0.25
N GLY A 38 0.49 -2.31 -1.33
CA GLY A 38 1.71 -3.09 -1.43
C GLY A 38 2.53 -2.65 -2.63
N LEU A 39 3.84 -2.59 -2.43
CA LEU A 39 4.82 -2.41 -3.49
C LEU A 39 5.44 -3.76 -3.79
N PHE A 40 5.36 -4.15 -5.06
CA PHE A 40 5.79 -5.44 -5.55
C PHE A 40 6.74 -5.25 -6.73
N PRO A 41 7.68 -6.20 -6.94
CA PRO A 41 8.50 -6.20 -8.15
C PRO A 41 7.64 -6.50 -9.38
N GLU A 42 8.02 -5.92 -10.53
CA GLU A 42 7.22 -5.93 -11.76
C GLU A 42 6.79 -7.34 -12.19
N TRP A 43 7.68 -8.32 -12.04
CA TRP A 43 7.44 -9.71 -12.43
C TRP A 43 6.29 -10.38 -11.67
N ILE A 44 6.03 -10.00 -10.41
CA ILE A 44 4.96 -10.60 -9.58
C ILE A 44 3.72 -9.73 -9.51
N ALA A 45 3.84 -8.42 -9.77
CA ALA A 45 2.74 -7.47 -9.66
C ALA A 45 1.53 -7.86 -10.53
N GLY A 46 1.77 -8.35 -11.75
CA GLY A 46 0.70 -8.83 -12.64
C GLY A 46 0.01 -10.10 -12.14
N TYR A 47 0.73 -11.00 -11.47
CA TYR A 47 0.15 -12.20 -10.87
C TYR A 47 -0.69 -11.86 -9.64
N MET A 48 -0.18 -10.96 -8.79
CA MET A 48 -0.91 -10.47 -7.61
C MET A 48 -2.20 -9.78 -8.01
N ARG A 49 -2.18 -8.92 -9.04
CA ARG A 49 -3.40 -8.25 -9.53
C ARG A 49 -4.45 -9.24 -10.06
N ARG A 50 -4.03 -10.36 -10.65
CA ARG A 50 -4.96 -11.42 -11.09
C ARG A 50 -5.54 -12.23 -9.92
N ALA A 51 -4.76 -12.42 -8.86
CA ALA A 51 -5.23 -13.12 -7.65
C ALA A 51 -6.10 -12.21 -6.75
N GLN A 52 -5.98 -10.89 -6.91
CA GLN A 52 -6.71 -9.91 -6.14
C GLN A 52 -8.20 -9.90 -6.50
N CYS A 53 -9.04 -9.70 -5.48
CA CYS A 53 -10.49 -9.60 -5.69
C CYS A 53 -10.83 -8.30 -6.44
N PRO A 54 -11.70 -8.34 -7.47
CA PRO A 54 -12.03 -7.16 -8.27
C PRO A 54 -12.71 -6.02 -7.48
N PHE A 55 -13.27 -6.30 -6.29
CA PHE A 55 -13.97 -5.31 -5.44
C PHE A 55 -13.54 -5.39 -3.97
N GLU A 56 -12.25 -5.20 -3.70
CA GLU A 56 -11.70 -5.31 -2.35
C GLU A 56 -11.83 -4.03 -1.49
N VAL A 57 -11.96 -2.84 -2.10
CA VAL A 57 -11.99 -1.56 -1.37
C VAL A 57 -13.34 -0.86 -1.51
N ASN A 58 -13.87 -0.36 -0.40
CA ASN A 58 -15.07 0.48 -0.39
C ASN A 58 -14.77 1.87 -1.02
N VAL A 59 -15.76 2.47 -1.68
CA VAL A 59 -15.72 3.85 -2.20
C VAL A 59 -15.33 4.86 -1.12
N ALA A 60 -15.92 4.77 0.07
CA ALA A 60 -15.55 5.62 1.21
C ALA A 60 -14.08 5.44 1.59
N GLY A 61 -13.56 4.22 1.41
CA GLY A 61 -12.16 3.92 1.60
C GLY A 61 -11.27 4.64 0.59
N HIS A 62 -11.55 4.51 -0.70
CA HIS A 62 -10.79 5.20 -1.75
C HIS A 62 -10.73 6.71 -1.53
N ILE A 63 -11.86 7.34 -1.19
CA ILE A 63 -11.92 8.78 -0.91
C ILE A 63 -11.02 9.14 0.28
N ALA A 64 -11.12 8.39 1.38
CA ALA A 64 -10.31 8.63 2.57
C ALA A 64 -8.81 8.40 2.31
N ALA A 65 -8.45 7.40 1.50
CA ALA A 65 -7.07 7.13 1.11
C ALA A 65 -6.48 8.28 0.28
N ILE A 66 -7.21 8.77 -0.73
CA ILE A 66 -6.80 9.92 -1.54
C ILE A 66 -6.67 11.18 -0.68
N ALA A 67 -7.65 11.43 0.19
CA ALA A 67 -7.62 12.57 1.11
C ALA A 67 -6.44 12.51 2.08
N THR A 68 -6.07 11.31 2.56
CA THR A 68 -4.88 11.11 3.40
C THR A 68 -3.60 11.37 2.61
N LEU A 69 -3.52 10.88 1.36
CA LEU A 69 -2.34 11.09 0.51
C LEU A 69 -2.14 12.57 0.14
N ASN A 70 -3.22 13.33 -0.01
CA ASN A 70 -3.16 14.78 -0.25
C ASN A 70 -2.82 15.60 1.00
N ASN A 71 -2.99 15.04 2.20
CA ASN A 71 -2.67 15.68 3.49
C ASN A 71 -1.35 15.17 4.10
N LEU A 72 -0.54 14.42 3.33
CA LEU A 72 0.86 14.09 3.65
C LEU A 72 1.79 15.21 3.20
#